data_AF-A0A962E9P5-F1
#
_entry.id   AF-A0A962E9P5-F1
#
_cell.length_a   1.000
_cell.length_b   1.000
_cell.length_c   1.000
_cell.angle_alpha   90.00
_cell.angle_beta   90.00
_cell.angle_gamma   90.00
#
_symmetry.space_group_name_H-M   'P 1'
#
loop_
_entity.id
_entity.type
_entity.pdbx_description
1 polymer ?
#
loop_
_entity_poly.entity_id
_entity_poly.type
_entity_poly.pdbx_seq_one_letter_code
_entity_poly.pdbx_strand_id
1 'polypeptide(L)' 'MSLILYSKEHCHLCDEALALLEHGGLSAVVVDVEADDQLMAIYGLRIPVLVL' A
#
# COMPACT_ATOMS: atom_id res chain seq x y z
N MET A 1 -0.31 -15.64 -6.65
CA MET A 1 -0.44 -14.84 -5.42
C MET A 1 0.31 -13.55 -5.68
N SER A 2 -0.36 -12.41 -5.56
CA SER A 2 0.16 -11.08 -5.90
C SER A 2 0.17 -10.24 -4.64
N LEU A 3 1.30 -9.59 -4.36
CA LEU A 3 1.36 -8.65 -3.25
C LEU A 3 0.41 -7.48 -3.50
N ILE A 4 -0.24 -7.01 -2.44
CA ILE A 4 -1.09 -5.82 -2.45
C ILE A 4 -0.51 -4.82 -1.45
N LEU A 5 -0.28 -3.59 -1.90
CA LEU A 5 0.11 -2.48 -1.04
C LEU A 5 -1.07 -1.52 -0.92
N TYR A 6 -1.72 -1.53 0.24
CA TYR A 6 -2.71 -0.51 0.58
C TYR A 6 -1.99 0.80 0.88
N SER A 7 -2.38 1.83 0.14
CA SER A 7 -1.75 3.14 0.07
C SER A 7 -2.81 4.25 0.02
N LYS A 8 -2.39 5.51 -0.06
CA LYS A 8 -3.21 6.65 -0.46
C LYS A 8 -2.38 7.64 -1.27
N GLU A 9 -3.02 8.62 -1.91
CA GLU A 9 -2.30 9.70 -2.57
C GLU A 9 -1.47 10.55 -1.58
N HIS A 10 -0.35 11.11 -2.06
CA HIS A 10 0.52 11.99 -1.27
C HIS A 10 1.05 11.35 0.04
N CYS A 11 1.34 10.06 0.02
CA CYS A 11 1.87 9.29 1.16
C CYS A 11 3.36 8.97 0.98
N HIS A 12 4.24 9.76 1.61
CA HIS A 12 5.70 9.55 1.54
C HIS A 12 6.14 8.15 2.02
N LEU A 13 5.50 7.64 3.09
CA LEU A 13 5.78 6.29 3.60
C LEU A 13 5.42 5.20 2.59
N CYS A 14 4.40 5.44 1.77
CA CYS A 14 3.95 4.50 0.76
C CYS A 14 4.95 4.46 -0.42
N ASP A 15 5.53 5.60 -0.78
CA ASP A 15 6.63 5.68 -1.75
C ASP A 15 7.87 4.92 -1.24
N GLU A 16 8.22 5.07 0.03
CA GLU A 16 9.30 4.31 0.67
C GLU A 16 9.04 2.80 0.68
N ALA A 17 7.79 2.38 0.96
CA ALA A 17 7.41 0.97 0.93
C ALA A 17 7.52 0.37 -0.49
N LEU A 18 7.11 1.12 -1.52
CA LEU A 18 7.30 0.70 -2.91
C LEU A 18 8.78 0.57 -3.27
N ALA A 19 9.60 1.54 -2.89
CA ALA A 19 11.04 1.47 -3.12
C ALA A 19 11.65 0.21 -2.46
N LEU A 20 11.25 -0.13 -1.23
CA LEU A 20 11.72 -1.35 -0.55
C LEU A 20 11.32 -2.63 -1.29
N LEU A 21 10.10 -2.69 -1.84
CA LEU A 21 9.65 -3.83 -2.63
C LEU A 21 10.47 -3.96 -3.92
N GLU A 22 10.69 -2.86 -4.62
CA GLU A 22 11.51 -2.82 -5.84
C GLU A 22 12.96 -3.25 -5.57
N HIS A 23 13.56 -2.79 -4.46
CA HIS A 23 14.90 -3.24 -4.05
C HIS A 23 14.96 -4.75 -3.76
N GLY A 24 13.84 -5.33 -3.30
CA GLY A 24 13.69 -6.76 -3.10
C GLY A 24 13.35 -7.55 -4.38
N GLY A 25 13.19 -6.90 -5.53
CA GLY A 25 12.74 -7.52 -6.78
C GLY A 25 11.27 -7.99 -6.73
N LEU A 26 10.47 -7.40 -5.84
CA LEU A 26 9.06 -7.72 -5.66
C LEU A 26 8.19 -6.64 -6.32
N SER A 27 7.07 -7.08 -6.89
CA SER A 27 6.03 -6.18 -7.38
C SER A 27 4.76 -6.35 -6.55
N ALA A 28 4.09 -5.22 -6.29
CA ALA A 28 2.80 -5.19 -5.61
C ALA A 28 1.78 -4.38 -6.40
N VAL A 29 0.51 -4.77 -6.30
CA VAL A 29 -0.62 -3.98 -6.77
C VAL A 29 -0.89 -2.91 -5.73
N VAL A 30 -0.81 -1.65 -6.14
CA VAL A 30 -1.14 -0.52 -5.27
C VAL A 30 -2.64 -0.32 -5.27
N VAL A 31 -3.24 -0.32 -4.08
CA VAL A 31 -4.67 -0.06 -3.88
C VAL A 31 -4.80 1.19 -3.03
N ASP A 32 -5.47 2.19 -3.59
CA ASP A 32 -5.83 3.40 -2.85
C ASP A 32 -7.00 3.12 -1.91
N VAL A 33 -6.77 3.32 -0.60
CA VAL A 33 -7.79 3.13 0.41
C VAL A 33 -8.83 4.25 0.43
N GLU A 34 -8.53 5.42 -0.14
CA GLU A 34 -9.48 6.55 -0.18
C GLU A 34 -10.66 6.29 -1.13
N ALA A 35 -10.53 5.30 -2.03
CA ALA A 35 -11.59 4.87 -2.93
C ALA A 35 -12.59 3.88 -2.30
N ASP A 36 -12.36 3.40 -1.06
CA ASP A 36 -13.20 2.41 -0.39
C ASP A 36 -13.27 2.69 1.13
N ASP A 37 -14.46 3.08 1.60
CA ASP A 37 -14.72 3.40 3.01
C ASP A 37 -14.35 2.27 3.99
N GLN A 38 -14.48 1.01 3.57
CA GLN A 38 -14.12 -0.14 4.41
C GLN A 38 -12.60 -0.26 4.53
N LEU A 39 -11.88 -0.10 3.41
CA LEU A 39 -10.41 -0.09 3.43
C LEU A 39 -9.87 1.10 4.22
N MET A 40 -10.49 2.28 4.08
CA MET A 40 -10.12 3.47 4.85
C MET A 40 -10.32 3.25 6.36
N ALA A 41 -11.43 2.62 6.77
CA ALA A 41 -11.69 2.31 8.17
C ALA A 41 -10.68 1.30 8.78
N ILE A 42 -10.22 0.33 7.98
CA ILE A 42 -9.34 -0.75 8.46
C ILE A 42 -7.87 -0.33 8.40
N TYR A 43 -7.45 0.33 7.32
CA TYR A 43 -6.05 0.59 6.99
C TYR A 43 -5.67 2.07 6.96
N GLY A 44 -6.62 3.01 6.92
CA GLY A 44 -6.32 4.45 6.73
C GLY A 44 -5.36 5.07 7.74
N LEU A 45 -5.26 4.53 8.96
CA LEU A 45 -4.31 4.95 10.00
C LEU A 45 -3.01 4.13 10.04
N ARG A 46 -2.92 3.07 9.25
CA ARG A 46 -1.83 2.09 9.26
C ARG A 46 -1.07 2.01 7.94
N ILE A 47 -1.59 2.62 6.87
CA ILE A 47 -0.91 2.69 5.59
C ILE A 47 0.51 3.25 5.75
N PRO A 48 1.51 2.70 5.05
CA PRO A 48 1.41 1.60 4.08
C PRO A 48 1.18 0.21 4.71
N VAL A 49 0.30 -0.62 4.11
CA VAL A 49 0.08 -2.02 4.56
C VAL A 49 0.28 -2.98 3.40
N LEU A 50 1.20 -3.94 3.56
CA LEU A 50 1.51 -4.99 2.59
C LEU A 50 0.78 -6.29 2.93
N VAL A 51 0.09 -6.89 1.96
CA VAL A 51 -0.63 -8.17 2.06
C VAL A 51 -0.23 -9.08 0.90
N LEU A 52 -0.31 -10.41 1.10
CA LEU A 52 0.03 -11.46 0.11
C LEU A 52 -1.21 -12.20 -0.40
#